data_AF-A0A965S501-F1
#
_entry.id   AF-A0A965S501-F1
#
_cell.length_a   1.000
_cell.length_b   1.000
_cell.length_c   1.000
_cell.angle_alpha   90.00
_cell.angle_beta   90.00
_cell.angle_gamma   90.00
#
_symmetry.space_group_name_H-M   'P 1'
#
loop_
_entity.id
_entity.type
_entity.pdbx_description
1 polymer ?
#
loop_
_entity_poly.entity_id
_entity_poly.type
_entity_poly.pdbx_seq_one_letter_code
_entity_poly.pdbx_strand_id
1 'polypeptide(L)'
;MNAFECELLESVDQALRGELAATHTPEAITARRRGRPRGSVQAVTKKSTTIRFDADVLEALKATGPGWQTRVNAAAREWLRLGQI
;
A
#
# COMPACT_ATOMS: atom_id res chain seq x y z
N MET A 1 23.98 -31.13 13.86
CA MET A 1 22.51 -31.04 13.75
C MET A 1 22.20 -29.62 13.33
N ASN A 2 21.49 -29.45 12.21
CA ASN A 2 21.28 -28.15 11.56
C ASN A 2 20.20 -27.35 12.31
N ALA A 3 20.33 -26.03 12.42
CA ALA A 3 19.33 -25.16 13.07
C ALA A 3 17.92 -25.36 12.48
N PHE A 4 17.84 -25.60 11.17
CA PHE A 4 16.59 -25.89 10.47
C PHE A 4 15.89 -27.17 10.96
N GLU A 5 16.64 -28.21 11.29
CA GLU A 5 16.08 -29.47 11.79
C GLU A 5 15.47 -29.28 13.18
N CYS A 6 16.12 -28.46 14.02
CA CYS A 6 15.58 -28.11 15.34
C CYS A 6 14.26 -27.33 15.22
N GLU A 7 14.18 -26.34 14.34
CA GLU A 7 12.97 -25.54 14.11
C GLU A 7 11.80 -26.38 13.59
N LEU A 8 12.07 -27.34 12.68
CA LEU A 8 11.04 -28.25 12.18
C LEU A 8 10.49 -29.17 13.25
N LEU A 9 11.36 -29.77 14.06
CA LEU A 9 10.94 -30.67 15.14
C LEU A 9 10.12 -29.92 16.19
N GLU A 10 10.53 -28.70 16.51
CA GLU A 10 9.80 -27.84 17.44
C GLU A 10 8.39 -27.49 16.91
N SER A 11 8.28 -27.14 15.62
CA SER A 11 6.99 -26.86 14.99
C SER A 11 6.05 -28.07 15.00
N VAL A 12 6.58 -29.27 14.77
CA VAL A 12 5.81 -30.53 14.79
C VAL A 12 5.33 -30.85 16.22
N ASP A 13 6.21 -30.68 17.20
CA ASP A 13 5.92 -30.90 18.62
C ASP A 13 4.86 -29.91 19.15
N GLN A 14 4.95 -28.63 18.77
CA GLN A 14 3.90 -27.63 19.03
C GLN A 14 2.56 -28.03 18.41
N ALA A 15 2.56 -28.51 17.15
CA ALA A 15 1.34 -28.98 16.49
C ALA A 15 0.72 -30.20 17.18
N LEU A 16 1.54 -31.15 17.65
CA LEU A 16 1.09 -32.32 18.41
C LEU A 16 0.51 -31.95 19.78
N ARG A 17 1.00 -30.87 20.41
CA ARG A 17 0.43 -30.28 21.63
C ARG A 17 -0.82 -29.44 21.39
N GLY A 18 -1.23 -29.28 20.14
CA GLY A 18 -2.37 -28.43 19.77
C GLY A 18 -2.07 -26.93 19.84
N GLU A 19 -0.79 -26.55 19.99
CA GLU A 19 -0.31 -25.17 19.99
C GLU A 19 -0.15 -24.70 18.55
N LEU A 20 -1.28 -24.52 17.86
CA LEU A 20 -1.30 -24.01 16.50
C LEU A 20 -1.16 -22.48 16.52
N ALA A 21 -0.38 -21.92 15.59
CA ALA A 21 -0.42 -20.49 15.30
C ALA A 21 -1.87 -20.06 15.05
N ALA A 22 -2.29 -18.93 15.63
CA ALA A 22 -3.69 -18.51 15.66
C ALA A 22 -4.37 -18.60 14.28
N THR A 23 -5.17 -19.65 14.08
CA THR A 23 -5.93 -19.84 12.85
C THR A 23 -6.94 -18.71 12.72
N HIS A 24 -6.85 -17.94 11.64
CA HIS A 24 -7.84 -16.92 11.33
C HIS A 24 -9.16 -17.60 10.94
N THR A 25 -10.04 -17.79 11.91
CA THR A 25 -11.37 -18.36 11.66
C THR A 25 -12.21 -17.38 10.82
N PRO A 26 -13.15 -17.88 10.00
CA PRO A 26 -14.08 -17.03 9.24
C PRO A 26 -14.83 -16.02 10.12
N GLU A 27 -15.16 -16.41 11.35
CA GLU A 27 -15.79 -15.55 12.36
C GLU A 27 -14.82 -14.44 12.82
N ALA A 28 -13.54 -14.75 13.04
CA ALA A 28 -12.52 -13.77 13.41
C ALA A 28 -12.23 -12.76 12.28
N ILE A 29 -12.29 -13.20 11.01
CA ILE A 29 -12.17 -12.33 9.84
C ILE A 29 -13.39 -11.41 9.72
N THR A 30 -14.59 -11.93 9.96
CA THR A 30 -15.84 -11.15 9.90
C THR A 30 -15.93 -10.13 11.05
N ALA A 31 -15.43 -10.49 12.24
CA ALA A 31 -15.32 -9.60 13.40
C ALA A 31 -14.32 -8.44 13.17
N ARG A 32 -13.28 -8.65 12.35
CA ARG A 32 -12.43 -7.57 11.80
C ARG A 32 -13.23 -6.78 10.76
N ARG A 33 -14.11 -5.89 11.26
CA ARG A 33 -15.01 -5.04 10.47
C ARG A 33 -14.37 -4.44 9.20
N ARG A 34 -15.16 -4.47 8.12
CA ARG A 34 -14.94 -3.90 6.77
C ARG A 34 -14.01 -2.67 6.74
N GLY A 35 -12.76 -2.90 6.35
CA GLY A 35 -11.90 -1.93 5.67
C GLY A 35 -11.73 -0.56 6.31
N ARG A 36 -11.27 0.40 5.50
CA ARG A 36 -10.98 1.77 5.89
C ARG A 36 -12.22 2.45 6.50
N PRO A 37 -12.10 3.22 7.60
CA PRO A 37 -13.24 3.87 8.25
C PRO A 37 -14.11 4.65 7.25
N ARG A 38 -15.44 4.54 7.38
CA ARG A 38 -16.40 5.34 6.60
C ARG A 38 -16.10 6.83 6.87
N GLY A 39 -15.88 7.62 5.81
CA GLY A 39 -15.49 9.04 5.90
C GLY A 39 -13.99 9.31 5.68
N SER A 40 -13.17 8.28 5.50
CA SER A 40 -11.75 8.40 5.11
C SER A 40 -11.50 8.77 3.65
N VAL A 41 -12.58 8.95 2.87
CA VAL A 41 -12.54 9.42 1.48
C VAL A 41 -12.74 10.92 1.52
N GLN A 42 -11.78 11.69 1.00
CA GLN A 42 -11.89 13.14 0.93
C GLN A 42 -13.16 13.55 0.18
N ALA A 43 -13.86 14.59 0.67
CA ALA A 43 -15.07 15.16 0.07
C ALA A 43 -14.90 15.49 -1.43
N VAL A 44 -13.68 15.84 -1.82
CA VAL A 44 -13.26 15.94 -3.22
C VAL A 44 -12.16 14.90 -3.45
N THR A 45 -12.51 13.79 -4.09
CA THR A 45 -11.56 12.72 -4.39
C THR A 45 -10.82 13.03 -5.69
N LYS A 46 -9.50 12.88 -5.70
CA LYS A 46 -8.71 12.94 -6.93
C LYS A 46 -9.20 11.84 -7.88
N LYS A 47 -9.44 12.18 -9.15
CA LYS A 47 -9.75 11.18 -10.18
C LYS A 47 -8.45 10.53 -10.64
N SER A 48 -8.37 9.21 -10.53
CA SER A 48 -7.25 8.45 -11.08
C SER A 48 -7.39 8.41 -12.60
N THR A 49 -6.37 8.88 -13.32
CA THR A 49 -6.31 8.79 -14.77
C THR A 49 -4.89 8.39 -15.18
N THR A 50 -4.79 7.64 -16.27
CA THR A 50 -3.50 7.15 -16.79
C THR A 50 -2.98 8.13 -17.84
N ILE A 51 -1.83 8.75 -17.57
CA ILE A 51 -1.13 9.65 -18.50
C ILE A 51 0.24 9.05 -18.77
N ARG A 52 0.69 9.11 -20.03
CA ARG A 52 2.05 8.72 -20.42
C ARG A 52 2.94 9.96 -20.40
N PHE A 53 4.10 9.83 -19.78
CA PHE A 53 5.17 10.81 -19.79
C PHE A 53 6.35 10.24 -20.57
N ASP A 54 7.15 11.10 -21.17
CA ASP A 54 8.45 10.71 -21.68
C ASP A 54 9.35 10.22 -20.53
N ALA A 55 10.26 9.29 -20.84
CA ALA A 55 11.04 8.59 -19.84
C ALA A 55 11.95 9.53 -19.05
N ASP A 56 12.62 10.46 -19.74
CA ASP A 56 13.48 11.48 -19.16
C ASP A 56 12.72 12.43 -18.22
N VAL A 57 11.52 12.86 -18.63
CA VAL A 57 10.63 13.71 -17.81
C VAL A 57 10.22 12.97 -16.54
N LEU A 58 9.83 11.70 -16.65
CA LEU A 58 9.42 10.91 -15.49
C LEU A 58 10.57 10.72 -14.50
N GLU A 59 11.78 10.45 -14.99
CA GLU A 59 12.97 10.30 -14.13
C GLU A 59 13.35 11.61 -13.46
N ALA A 60 13.33 12.74 -14.18
CA ALA A 60 13.55 14.06 -13.60
C ALA A 60 12.51 14.39 -12.50
N LEU A 61 11.23 14.04 -12.72
CA LEU A 61 10.18 14.23 -11.73
C LEU A 61 10.42 13.37 -10.49
N LYS A 62 10.73 12.08 -10.64
CA LYS A 62 11.04 11.20 -9.51
C LYS A 62 12.29 11.65 -8.74
N ALA A 63 13.29 12.18 -9.44
CA ALA A 63 14.52 12.70 -8.82
C ALA A 63 14.27 13.87 -7.87
N THR A 64 13.14 14.58 -8.00
CA THR A 64 12.73 15.62 -7.04
C THR A 64 12.37 15.07 -5.65
N GLY A 65 12.33 13.74 -5.49
CA GLY A 65 12.14 13.05 -4.21
C GLY A 65 10.69 12.72 -3.88
N PRO A 66 10.39 12.30 -2.64
CA PRO A 66 9.05 11.92 -2.21
C PRO A 66 8.01 13.03 -2.49
N GLY A 67 6.79 12.63 -2.87
CA GLY A 67 5.70 13.56 -3.16
C GLY A 67 5.77 14.25 -4.54
N TRP A 68 6.61 13.77 -5.46
CA TRP A 68 6.74 14.35 -6.80
C TRP A 68 5.40 14.42 -7.56
N GLN A 69 4.52 13.42 -7.43
CA GLN A 69 3.18 13.44 -8.03
C GLN A 69 2.31 14.60 -7.50
N THR A 70 2.43 14.91 -6.22
CA THR A 70 1.72 16.05 -5.61
C THR A 70 2.26 17.37 -6.14
N ARG A 71 3.59 17.49 -6.32
CA ARG A 71 4.21 18.67 -6.94
C ARG A 71 3.79 18.85 -8.39
N VAL A 72 3.77 17.77 -9.19
CA VAL A 72 3.29 17.80 -10.58
C VAL A 72 1.85 18.29 -10.65
N ASN A 73 0.97 17.76 -9.79
CA ASN A 73 -0.42 18.19 -9.74
C ASN A 73 -0.57 19.67 -9.32
N ALA A 74 0.29 20.17 -8.43
CA ALA A 74 0.30 21.58 -8.05
C ALA A 74 0.76 22.48 -9.21
N ALA A 75 1.83 22.09 -9.92
CA ALA A 75 2.31 22.80 -11.10
C ALA A 75 1.27 22.85 -12.21
N ALA A 76 0.61 21.73 -12.51
CA ALA A 76 -0.47 21.66 -13.49
C ALA A 76 -1.64 22.57 -13.13
N ARG A 77 -2.01 22.66 -11.84
CA ARG A 77 -3.04 23.58 -11.37
C ARG A 77 -2.64 25.04 -11.57
N GLU A 78 -1.39 25.39 -11.32
CA GLU A 78 -0.90 26.75 -11.52
C GLU A 78 -0.86 27.11 -13.01
N TRP A 79 -0.40 26.22 -13.88
CA TRP A 79 -0.40 26.45 -15.33
C TRP A 79 -1.80 26.70 -15.89
N LEU A 80 -2.80 25.93 -15.43
CA LEU A 80 -4.21 26.16 -15.77
C LEU A 80 -4.72 27.52 -15.26
N ARG A 81 -4.24 27.97 -14.09
CA ARG A 81 -4.60 29.28 -13.52
C ARG A 81 -3.99 30.43 -14.31
N LEU A 82 -2.77 30.24 -14.81
CA LEU A 82 -2.03 31.20 -15.63
C LEU A 82 -2.50 31.22 -17.10
N GLY A 83 -3.36 30.28 -17.51
CA GLY A 83 -3.86 30.19 -18.89
C GLY A 83 -2.77 29.83 -19.91
N GLN A 84 -1.75 29.10 -19.46
CA GLN A 84 -0.64 28.66 -20.33
C GLN A 84 -0.98 27.42 -21.16
N ILE A 85 -2.23 26.96 -21.05
CA ILE A 85 -2.88 25.86 -21.77
C ILE A 85 -4.39 26.04 -21.71
#